data_AF-A0A143CCT3-F1
#
_entry.id   AF-A0A143CCT3-F1
#
_cell.length_a   1.000
_cell.length_b   1.000
_cell.length_c   1.000
_cell.angle_alpha   90.00
_cell.angle_beta   90.00
_cell.angle_gamma   90.00
#
_symmetry.space_group_name_H-M   'P 1'
#
loop_
_entity.id
_entity.type
_entity.pdbx_description
1 polymer ?
#
loop_
_entity_poly.entity_id
_entity_poly.type
_entity_poly.pdbx_seq_one_letter_code
_entity_poly.pdbx_strand_id
1 'polypeptide(L)' 'MGAGQCNVKHCNRHLRDLITEGRVQPGFGVSHELPLDRAPMAYDKIDEFDERIEGCINVVLHLHA' A
#
# COMPACT_ATOMS: atom_id res chain seq x y z
N MET A 1 -2.25 -12.34 20.22
CA MET A 1 -3.64 -11.95 19.91
C MET A 1 -3.74 -11.79 18.40
N GLY A 2 -4.35 -12.74 17.70
CA GLY A 2 -4.63 -12.58 16.27
C GLY A 2 -6.02 -11.99 16.11
N ALA A 3 -6.12 -10.69 15.85
CA ALA A 3 -7.32 -10.19 15.19
C ALA A 3 -7.28 -10.81 13.79
N GLY A 4 -8.24 -11.66 13.43
CA GLY A 4 -8.27 -12.31 12.13
C GLY A 4 -8.29 -11.31 10.96
N GLN A 5 -8.66 -11.77 9.77
CA GLN A 5 -8.77 -10.87 8.62
C GLN A 5 -9.72 -9.70 8.93
N CYS A 6 -9.33 -8.49 8.51
CA CYS A 6 -10.16 -7.29 8.68
C CYS A 6 -11.43 -7.40 7.83
N ASN A 7 -12.60 -7.08 8.40
CA ASN A 7 -13.83 -6.90 7.62
C ASN A 7 -13.81 -5.55 6.91
N VAL A 8 -13.10 -5.47 5.78
CA VAL A 8 -12.89 -4.23 5.02
C VAL A 8 -14.22 -3.60 4.56
N LYS A 9 -15.23 -4.41 4.22
CA LYS A 9 -16.55 -3.89 3.79
C LYS A 9 -17.29 -3.13 4.88
N HIS A 10 -16.97 -3.40 6.15
CA HIS A 10 -17.57 -2.68 7.28
C HIS A 10 -17.01 -1.26 7.41
N CYS A 11 -15.70 -1.08 7.21
CA CYS A 11 -15.00 0.19 7.46
C CYS A 11 -14.69 1.01 6.20
N ASN A 12 -14.62 0.42 5.00
CA ASN A 12 -14.10 1.09 3.81
C ASN A 12 -14.86 2.36 3.41
N ARG A 13 -16.19 2.39 3.54
CA ARG A 13 -16.99 3.57 3.21
C ARG A 13 -16.65 4.74 4.12
N HIS A 14 -16.61 4.49 5.43
CA HIS A 14 -16.25 5.53 6.38
C HIS A 14 -14.84 6.07 6.13
N LEU A 15 -13.86 5.18 5.91
CA LEU A 15 -12.48 5.59 5.62
C LEU A 15 -12.38 6.38 4.30
N ARG A 16 -13.09 5.95 3.26
CA ARG A 16 -13.19 6.71 2.00
C ARG A 16 -13.77 8.10 2.23
N ASP A 17 -14.83 8.22 3.03
CA ASP A 17 -15.47 9.51 3.29
C ASP A 17 -14.50 10.47 4.00
N LEU A 18 -13.69 9.97 4.96
CA LEU A 18 -12.61 10.76 5.57
C LEU A 18 -11.57 11.25 4.54
N ILE A 19 -11.23 10.44 3.53
CA ILE A 19 -10.29 10.81 2.48
C ILE A 19 -10.92 11.87 1.56
N THR A 20 -12.16 11.67 1.12
CA THR A 20 -12.89 12.59 0.24
C THR A 20 -13.17 13.93 0.91
N GLU A 21 -13.43 13.95 2.23
CA GLU A 21 -13.57 15.16 3.04
C GLU A 21 -12.24 15.87 3.32
N GLY A 22 -11.10 15.32 2.87
CA GLY A 22 -9.77 15.88 3.08
C GLY A 22 -9.25 15.74 4.51
N ARG A 23 -9.90 14.92 5.35
CA ARG A 23 -9.51 14.68 6.75
C ARG A 23 -8.30 13.76 6.87
N VAL A 24 -8.03 12.97 5.83
CA VAL A 24 -6.88 12.06 5.74
C VAL A 24 -6.33 12.07 4.31
N GLN A 25 -5.00 12.09 4.17
CA GLN A 25 -4.31 11.95 2.88
C GLN A 25 -3.40 10.72 2.93
N PRO A 26 -3.84 9.53 2.46
CA PRO A 26 -3.12 8.28 2.69
C PRO A 26 -1.80 8.17 1.89
N GLY A 27 -1.54 9.10 0.96
CA GLY A 27 -0.36 9.08 0.10
C GLY A 27 0.97 9.07 0.85
N PHE A 28 1.04 9.59 2.08
CA PHE A 28 2.28 9.56 2.88
C PHE A 28 2.80 8.14 3.14
N GLY A 29 1.93 7.14 3.10
CA GLY A 29 2.32 5.74 3.30
C GLY A 29 2.88 5.07 2.05
N VAL A 30 2.71 5.67 0.87
CA VAL A 30 3.18 5.12 -0.41
C VAL A 30 4.62 5.59 -0.64
N SER A 31 5.56 4.65 -0.68
CA SER A 31 6.97 4.94 -0.92
C SER A 31 7.37 4.85 -2.39
N HIS A 32 6.71 3.99 -3.17
CA HIS A 32 7.02 3.77 -4.59
C HIS A 32 5.76 3.54 -5.42
N GLU A 33 5.78 4.06 -6.64
CA GLU A 33 4.79 3.83 -7.68
C GLU A 33 5.49 3.28 -8.92
N LEU A 34 5.07 2.12 -9.41
CA LEU A 34 5.75 1.40 -10.49
C LEU A 34 4.75 0.88 -11.54
N PRO A 35 5.15 0.73 -12.81
CA PRO A 35 4.34 -0.01 -13.78
C PRO A 35 4.24 -1.50 -13.40
N LEU A 36 3.15 -2.16 -13.81
CA LEU A 36 2.86 -3.56 -13.48
C LEU A 36 3.94 -4.55 -13.92
N ASP A 37 4.62 -4.29 -15.04
CA ASP A 37 5.71 -5.13 -15.56
C ASP A 37 6.94 -5.17 -14.62
N ARG A 38 7.07 -4.18 -13.72
CA ARG A 38 8.09 -4.12 -12.67
C ARG A 38 7.69 -4.80 -11.37
N ALA A 39 6.52 -5.44 -11.30
CA ALA A 39 6.09 -6.18 -10.13
C ALA A 39 7.10 -7.22 -9.65
N PRO A 40 7.73 -8.06 -10.51
CA PRO A 40 8.71 -9.05 -10.05
C PRO A 40 9.89 -8.40 -9.31
N MET A 41 10.47 -7.33 -9.87
CA MET A 41 11.54 -6.57 -9.21
C MET A 41 11.09 -5.95 -7.87
N ALA A 42 9.82 -5.52 -7.76
CA ALA A 42 9.29 -4.99 -6.52
C ALA A 42 9.17 -6.08 -5.44
N TYR A 43 8.74 -7.30 -5.82
CA TYR A 43 8.74 -8.45 -4.94
C TYR A 43 10.16 -8.88 -4.56
N ASP A 44 11.10 -8.98 -5.51
CA ASP A 44 12.49 -9.31 -5.22
C ASP A 44 13.10 -8.34 -4.21
N LYS A 45 12.84 -7.03 -4.35
CA LYS A 45 13.31 -6.01 -3.40
C LYS A 45 12.63 -6.07 -2.02
N ILE A 46 11.45 -6.68 -1.93
CA ILE A 46 10.72 -6.90 -0.67
C ILE A 46 11.14 -8.25 -0.06
N ASP A 47 11.43 -9.27 -0.88
CA ASP A 47 11.70 -10.66 -0.51
C ASP A 47 13.18 -10.95 -0.25
N GLU A 48 14.11 -10.28 -0.95
CA GLU A 48 15.56 -10.27 -0.62
C GLU A 48 15.82 -9.63 0.76
N PHE A 49 14.78 -9.09 1.39
CA PHE A 49 14.80 -8.17 2.51
C PHE A 49 13.89 -8.69 3.66
N ASP A 50 14.41 -9.62 4.46
CA ASP A 50 14.15 -9.62 5.92
C ASP A 50 14.76 -8.34 6.56
N GLU A 51 15.68 -7.69 5.85
CA GLU A 51 15.97 -6.28 6.06
C GLU A 51 14.75 -5.46 5.58
N ARG A 52 14.51 -4.27 6.09
CA ARG A 52 13.52 -3.35 5.52
C ARG A 52 14.35 -2.30 4.77
N ILE A 53 14.29 -2.23 3.44
CA ILE A 53 15.02 -1.18 2.71
C ILE A 53 14.55 0.12 3.32
N GLU A 54 15.49 0.91 3.85
CA GLU A 54 15.17 2.15 4.54
C GLU A 54 14.36 3.03 3.57
N GLY A 55 13.10 3.31 3.95
CA GLY A 55 12.17 4.10 3.13
C GLY A 55 11.19 3.30 2.25
N CYS A 56 11.27 1.97 2.15
CA CYS A 56 10.24 1.18 1.44
C CYS A 56 9.07 0.80 2.39
N ILE A 57 7.97 1.56 2.34
CA ILE A 57 6.80 1.41 3.24
C ILE A 57 5.60 0.75 2.54
N ASN A 58 5.21 1.23 1.35
CA ASN A 58 4.18 0.60 0.51
C ASN A 58 4.47 0.86 -0.98
N VAL A 59 4.30 -0.15 -1.82
CA VAL A 59 4.44 -0.05 -3.28
C VAL A 59 3.05 -0.13 -3.93
N VAL A 60 2.73 0.80 -4.82
CA VAL A 60 1.51 0.78 -5.65
C VAL A 60 1.89 0.49 -7.10
N LEU A 61 1.18 -0.44 -7.74
CA LEU A 61 1.41 -0.83 -9.12
C LEU A 61 0.35 -0.23 -10.05
N HIS A 62 0.81 0.39 -11.14
CA HIS A 62 -0.02 1.01 -12.17
C HIS A 62 -0.11 0.11 -13.41
N LEU A 63 -1.33 -0.17 -13.86
CA LEU A 63 -1.56 -0.99 -15.06
C LEU A 63 -1.24 -0.27 -16.39
N HIS A 64 -1.18 1.06 -16.38
CA HIS A 64 -1.09 1.89 -17.60
C HIS A 64 -0.06 3.01 -17.50
N ALA A 65 1.09 2.74 -16.88
CA ALA A 65 2.23 3.67 -16.87
C ALA A 65 3.19 3.38 -18.04
#